data_AF-A0A2V9WY66-F1
#
_entry.id   AF-A0A2V9WY66-F1
#
_cell.length_a   1.000
_cell.length_b   1.000
_cell.length_c   1.000
_cell.angle_alpha   90.00
_cell.angle_beta   90.00
_cell.angle_gamma   90.00
#
_symmetry.space_group_name_H-M   'P 1'
#
loop_
_entity.id
_entity.type
_entity.pdbx_description
1 polymer ?
#
loop_
_entity_poly.entity_id
_entity_poly.type
_entity_poly.pdbx_seq_one_letter_code
_entity_poly.pdbx_strand_id
1 'polypeptide(L)'
;MKRLSWFASVIALALGMGTASMLHGDRPVTAKDNVAQTANGAFRDGLYLGRLAAERGIAPRVARGRWATAEDRASFTAGYERGYKELLASRAISDKPVRQAE
;
A
#
# COMPACT_ATOMS: atom_id res chain seq x y z
N MET A 1 -41.67 -16.22 -2.57
CA MET A 1 -40.28 -15.92 -2.14
C MET A 1 -39.32 -17.04 -2.54
N LYS A 2 -39.02 -17.21 -3.84
CA LYS A 2 -38.06 -18.22 -4.36
C LYS A 2 -37.14 -17.68 -5.47
N ARG A 3 -37.38 -16.44 -5.93
CA ARG A 3 -36.68 -15.78 -7.05
C ARG A 3 -35.55 -14.87 -6.58
N LEU A 4 -35.57 -14.51 -5.30
CA LEU A 4 -34.55 -13.66 -4.67
C LEU A 4 -33.27 -14.44 -4.30
N SER A 5 -33.35 -15.78 -4.31
CA SER A 5 -32.25 -16.67 -3.97
C SER A 5 -31.18 -16.77 -5.05
N TRP A 6 -31.47 -16.38 -6.29
CA TRP A 6 -30.52 -16.46 -7.41
C TRP A 6 -29.49 -15.32 -7.41
N PHE A 7 -29.82 -14.15 -6.86
CA PHE A 7 -28.89 -13.02 -6.80
C PHE A 7 -27.85 -13.15 -5.69
N ALA A 8 -28.11 -13.98 -4.67
CA ALA A 8 -27.18 -14.18 -3.55
C ALA A 8 -25.91 -14.95 -3.99
N SER A 9 -25.99 -15.81 -5.01
CA SER A 9 -24.84 -16.59 -5.46
C SER A 9 -23.80 -15.78 -6.24
N VAL A 10 -24.17 -14.63 -6.82
CA VAL A 10 -23.23 -13.77 -7.57
C VAL A 10 -22.39 -12.92 -6.62
N ILE A 11 -22.95 -12.49 -5.49
CA ILE A 11 -22.24 -11.65 -4.50
C ILE A 11 -21.18 -12.46 -3.74
N ALA A 12 -21.41 -13.76 -3.51
CA ALA A 12 -20.48 -14.62 -2.78
C ALA A 12 -19.20 -14.97 -3.57
N LEU A 13 -19.22 -14.89 -4.90
CA LEU A 13 -18.06 -15.23 -5.74
C LEU A 13 -17.06 -14.06 -5.93
N ALA A 14 -17.43 -12.83 -5.55
CA ALA A 14 -16.57 -11.65 -5.69
C ALA A 14 -15.67 -11.36 -4.46
N LEU A 15 -15.76 -12.18 -3.40
CA LEU A 15 -14.99 -12.01 -2.16
C LEU A 15 -13.81 -12.98 -2.02
N GLY A 16 -13.55 -13.78 -3.04
CA GLY A 16 -12.45 -14.73 -3.06
C GLY A 16 -11.17 -14.15 -3.66
N MET A 17 -10.06 -14.31 -2.94
CA MET A 17 -8.67 -14.17 -3.39
C MET A 17 -8.06 -12.76 -3.39
N GLY A 18 -7.45 -12.46 -2.24
CA GLY A 18 -6.34 -11.54 -2.10
C GLY A 18 -5.56 -11.84 -0.81
N THR A 19 -5.07 -13.06 -0.69
CA THR A 19 -4.26 -13.56 0.44
C THR A 19 -3.07 -12.68 0.79
N ALA A 20 -2.78 -12.71 2.09
CA ALA A 20 -1.70 -12.11 2.84
C ALA A 20 -0.39 -11.83 2.09
N SER A 21 0.17 -10.65 2.34
CA SER A 21 1.62 -10.44 2.30
C SER A 21 1.99 -9.50 3.43
N MET A 22 1.68 -9.91 4.67
CA MET A 22 2.33 -9.35 5.85
C MET A 22 3.61 -10.13 6.06
N LEU A 23 4.73 -9.60 5.57
CA LEU A 23 6.10 -9.83 6.06
C LEU A 23 7.08 -9.01 5.20
N HIS A 24 6.90 -7.69 5.14
CA HIS A 24 8.01 -6.80 4.82
C HIS A 24 8.66 -6.38 6.15
N GLY A 25 9.61 -7.20 6.59
CA GLY A 25 10.55 -6.80 7.64
C GLY A 25 11.31 -5.57 7.16
N ASP A 26 11.53 -4.63 8.07
CA ASP A 26 12.28 -3.39 7.84
C ASP A 26 13.72 -3.72 7.44
N ARG A 27 13.93 -4.04 6.17
CA ARG A 27 15.27 -4.12 5.58
C ARG A 27 15.77 -2.70 5.41
N PRO A 28 16.96 -2.35 5.95
CA PRO A 28 17.55 -1.05 5.68
C PRO A 28 17.81 -0.93 4.17
N VAL A 29 17.13 0.02 3.54
CA VAL A 29 17.23 0.28 2.10
C VAL A 29 18.60 0.91 1.83
N THR A 30 19.45 0.26 1.04
CA THR A 30 20.78 0.80 0.71
C THR A 30 20.68 1.89 -0.36
N ALA A 31 21.72 2.73 -0.50
CA ALA A 31 21.76 3.77 -1.53
C ALA A 31 21.56 3.22 -2.95
N LYS A 32 22.05 2.00 -3.23
CA LYS A 32 21.89 1.32 -4.52
C LYS A 32 20.44 0.88 -4.76
N ASP A 33 19.77 0.41 -3.72
CA ASP A 33 18.35 0.02 -3.78
C ASP A 33 17.46 1.24 -4.03
N ASN A 34 17.79 2.40 -3.45
CA ASN A 34 17.08 3.66 -3.69
C ASN A 34 17.19 4.11 -5.16
N VAL A 35 18.35 3.97 -5.79
CA VAL A 35 18.52 4.33 -7.22
C VAL A 35 17.70 3.41 -8.13
N ALA A 36 17.75 2.10 -7.89
CA ALA A 36 16.97 1.12 -8.65
C ALA A 36 15.44 1.31 -8.47
N GLN A 37 15.01 1.62 -7.25
CA GLN A 37 13.61 1.93 -6.93
C GLN A 37 13.15 3.24 -7.60
N THR A 38 14.01 4.26 -7.66
CA THR A 38 13.69 5.55 -8.30
C THR A 38 13.52 5.43 -9.81
N ALA A 39 14.25 4.49 -10.45
CA ALA A 39 14.11 4.19 -11.87
C ALA A 39 12.89 3.30 -12.19
N ASN A 40 12.30 2.63 -11.19
CA ASN A 40 11.17 1.72 -11.37
C ASN A 40 9.83 2.49 -11.36
N GLY A 41 9.16 2.52 -12.52
CA GLY A 41 7.87 3.21 -12.67
C GLY A 41 6.77 2.67 -11.75
N ALA A 42 6.68 1.36 -11.60
CA ALA A 42 5.70 0.73 -10.72
C ALA A 42 5.91 1.12 -9.25
N PHE A 43 7.18 1.15 -8.80
CA PHE A 43 7.53 1.59 -7.45
C PHE A 43 7.12 3.06 -7.22
N ARG A 44 7.44 3.96 -8.16
CA ARG A 44 7.10 5.38 -8.05
C ARG A 44 5.61 5.63 -7.98
N ASP A 45 4.84 4.96 -8.83
CA ASP A 45 3.38 5.08 -8.84
C ASP A 45 2.79 4.55 -7.52
N GLY A 46 3.33 3.43 -7.02
CA GLY A 46 3.01 2.90 -5.71
C GLY A 46 3.25 3.95 -4.63
N LEU A 47 4.45 4.52 -4.57
CA LEU A 47 4.86 5.52 -3.59
C LEU A 47 3.92 6.72 -3.55
N TYR A 48 3.57 7.25 -4.73
CA TYR A 48 2.64 8.36 -4.84
C TYR A 48 1.24 8.01 -4.34
N LEU A 49 0.67 6.89 -4.79
CA LEU A 49 -0.68 6.48 -4.40
C LEU A 49 -0.76 6.09 -2.92
N GLY A 50 0.30 5.50 -2.36
CA GLY A 50 0.41 5.20 -0.93
C GLY A 50 0.38 6.46 -0.07
N ARG A 51 1.19 7.47 -0.44
CA ARG A 51 1.16 8.77 0.23
C ARG A 51 -0.22 9.43 0.10
N LEU A 52 -0.80 9.46 -1.09
CA LEU A 52 -2.12 10.07 -1.33
C LEU A 52 -3.23 9.40 -0.52
N ALA A 53 -3.18 8.08 -0.35
CA ALA A 53 -4.14 7.34 0.48
C ALA A 53 -3.99 7.74 1.96
N ALA A 54 -2.77 7.82 2.47
CA ALA A 54 -2.51 8.29 3.83
C ALA A 54 -2.94 9.75 4.02
N GLU A 55 -2.68 10.62 3.03
CA GLU A 55 -3.09 12.03 3.04
C GLU A 55 -4.60 12.15 3.24
N ARG A 56 -5.36 11.35 2.49
CA ARG A 56 -6.83 11.31 2.54
C ARG A 56 -7.40 10.53 3.73
N GLY A 57 -6.56 9.93 4.58
CA GLY A 57 -7.01 9.09 5.70
C GLY A 57 -7.73 7.81 5.26
N ILE A 58 -7.46 7.34 4.04
CA ILE A 58 -8.07 6.13 3.49
C ILE A 58 -7.27 4.92 3.97
N ALA A 59 -7.96 3.87 4.41
CA ALA A 59 -7.30 2.61 4.77
C ALA A 59 -6.41 2.07 3.62
N PRO A 60 -5.27 1.43 3.92
CA PRO A 60 -4.37 0.89 2.89
C PRO A 60 -5.08 -0.04 1.92
N ARG A 61 -5.08 0.29 0.63
CA ARG A 61 -5.68 -0.53 -0.44
C ARG A 61 -4.76 -0.55 -1.67
N VAL A 62 -3.94 -1.60 -1.78
CA VAL A 62 -2.97 -1.74 -2.86
C VAL A 62 -3.65 -2.29 -4.13
N ALA A 63 -3.83 -1.46 -5.15
CA ALA A 63 -4.42 -1.84 -6.43
C ALA A 63 -3.44 -2.57 -7.37
N ARG A 64 -2.96 -3.75 -6.96
CA ARG A 64 -1.92 -4.53 -7.68
C ARG A 64 -2.32 -4.92 -9.12
N GLY A 65 -3.61 -5.07 -9.41
CA GLY A 65 -4.10 -5.56 -10.71
C GLY A 65 -3.76 -4.68 -11.93
N ARG A 66 -3.29 -3.44 -11.72
CA ARG A 66 -2.82 -2.56 -12.81
C ARG A 66 -1.52 -3.04 -13.46
N TRP A 67 -0.69 -3.79 -12.75
CA TRP A 67 0.66 -4.17 -13.20
C TRP A 67 0.69 -5.60 -13.75
N ALA A 68 1.29 -5.76 -14.94
CA ALA A 68 1.25 -6.99 -15.71
C ALA A 68 2.17 -8.09 -15.14
N THR A 69 3.40 -7.74 -14.77
CA THR A 69 4.39 -8.69 -14.26
C THR A 69 4.28 -8.86 -12.74
N ALA A 70 4.79 -9.96 -12.21
CA ALA A 70 4.81 -10.18 -10.77
C ALA A 70 5.77 -9.20 -10.07
N GLU A 71 6.88 -8.87 -10.75
CA GLU A 71 7.93 -7.97 -10.33
C GLU A 71 7.40 -6.52 -10.20
N ASP A 72 6.62 -6.06 -11.18
CA ASP A 72 6.00 -4.73 -11.14
C ASP A 72 4.94 -4.66 -10.04
N ARG A 73 4.14 -5.73 -9.88
CA ARG A 73 3.16 -5.83 -8.78
C ARG A 73 3.82 -5.75 -7.41
N ALA A 74 4.94 -6.45 -7.22
CA ALA A 74 5.72 -6.39 -5.98
C ALA A 74 6.33 -5.00 -5.76
N SER A 75 6.92 -4.42 -6.81
CA SER A 75 7.52 -3.08 -6.77
C SER A 75 6.50 -2.00 -6.43
N PHE A 76 5.31 -2.05 -7.04
CA PHE A 76 4.21 -1.17 -6.72
C PHE A 76 3.74 -1.30 -5.28
N THR A 77 3.62 -2.54 -4.79
CA THR A 77 3.20 -2.81 -3.40
C THR A 77 4.21 -2.23 -2.42
N ALA A 78 5.50 -2.45 -2.64
CA ALA A 78 6.57 -1.91 -1.81
C ALA A 78 6.57 -0.37 -1.81
N GLY A 79 6.41 0.26 -2.97
CA GLY A 79 6.27 1.70 -3.08
C GLY A 79 5.08 2.24 -2.28
N TYR A 80 3.90 1.62 -2.47
CA TYR A 80 2.67 2.00 -1.77
C TYR A 80 2.80 1.93 -0.25
N GLU A 81 3.31 0.80 0.26
CA GLU A 81 3.51 0.61 1.70
C GLU A 81 4.47 1.65 2.28
N ARG A 82 5.58 1.91 1.58
CA ARG A 82 6.57 2.91 2.00
C ARG A 82 5.95 4.31 2.07
N GLY A 83 5.29 4.76 1.00
CA GLY A 83 4.71 6.10 0.94
C GLY A 83 3.60 6.32 1.97
N TYR A 84 2.80 5.28 2.23
CA TYR A 84 1.76 5.31 3.25
C TYR A 84 2.36 5.44 4.67
N LYS A 85 3.35 4.60 4.99
CA LYS A 85 4.03 4.60 6.30
C LYS A 85 4.80 5.90 6.54
N GLU A 86 5.54 6.40 5.56
CA GLU A 86 6.33 7.63 5.68
C GLU A 86 5.47 8.84 6.05
N LEU A 87 4.29 8.98 5.43
CA LEU A 87 3.40 10.09 5.77
C LEU A 87 2.80 9.94 7.18
N LEU A 88 2.37 8.73 7.55
CA LEU A 88 1.84 8.50 8.91
C LEU A 88 2.91 8.74 9.98
N ALA A 89 4.14 8.30 9.76
CA ALA A 89 5.27 8.59 10.63
C ALA A 89 5.52 10.10 10.72
N SER A 90 5.48 10.81 9.59
CA SER A 90 5.63 12.27 9.55
C SER A 90 4.54 13.00 10.35
N ARG A 91 3.28 12.56 10.25
CA ARG A 91 2.17 13.08 11.07
C ARG A 91 2.36 12.79 12.55
N ALA A 92 2.74 11.56 12.89
CA ALA A 92 3.01 11.19 14.28
C ALA A 92 4.16 12.00 14.91
N ILE A 93 5.16 12.40 14.12
CA ILE A 93 6.23 13.30 14.56
C ILE A 93 5.69 14.71 14.78
N SER A 94 4.85 15.21 13.86
CA SER A 94 4.24 16.54 13.98
C SER A 94 3.26 16.65 15.15
N ASP A 95 2.53 15.58 15.46
CA ASP A 95 1.54 15.54 16.53
C ASP A 95 2.17 15.37 17.93
N LYS A 96 3.44 14.95 18.02
CA LYS A 96 4.15 14.90 19.30
C LYS A 96 4.44 16.34 19.77
N PRO A 97 3.86 16.80 20.90
CA PRO A 97 4.21 18.10 21.43
C PRO A 97 5.69 18.11 21.81
N VAL A 98 6.36 19.21 21.50
CA VAL A 98 7.74 19.54 21.89
C VAL A 98 7.83 19.58 23.43
N ARG A 99 7.90 18.42 24.08
CA ARG A 99 8.05 18.25 25.54
C ARG A 99 9.22 17.32 25.88
N GLN A 100 10.35 17.50 25.19
CA GLN A 100 11.59 16.78 25.48
C GLN A 100 12.80 17.73 25.48
N ALA A 101 12.57 18.99 25.87
CA ALA A 101 13.63 19.98 26.04
C ALA A 101 13.34 20.81 27.31
N GLU A 102 13.45 20.16 28.46
CA GLU A 102 13.77 20.80 29.76
C GLU A 102 14.80 19.92 30.46
#